data_AF-A0A9D6NV85-F1
#
_entry.id   AF-A0A9D6NV85-F1
#
_cell.length_a   1.000
_cell.length_b   1.000
_cell.length_c   1.000
_cell.angle_alpha   90.00
_cell.angle_beta   90.00
_cell.angle_gamma   90.00
#
_symmetry.space_group_name_H-M   'P 1'
#
loop_
_entity.id
_entity.type
_entity.pdbx_description
1 polymer ?
#
loop_
_entity_poly.entity_id
_entity_poly.type
_entity_poly.pdbx_seq_one_letter_code
_entity_poly.pdbx_strand_id
1 'polypeptide(L)'
;MSAYQAVKFLHVLTVVFMAAPLYNLVVVNERLRFGKAPFAVDRYFENLIKSNALRCFVFQATALVTGILLILLLGQPLSVLFTNGILLAK
;
A
#
# COMPACT_ATOMS: atom_id res chain seq x y z
N MET A 1 -14.84 9.60 -19.85
CA MET A 1 -13.95 9.82 -18.68
C MET A 1 -12.56 10.12 -19.21
N SER A 2 -11.91 11.22 -18.81
CA SER A 2 -10.55 11.51 -19.31
C SER A 2 -9.54 10.55 -18.71
N ALA A 3 -8.42 10.28 -19.42
CA ALA A 3 -7.38 9.37 -18.96
C ALA A 3 -6.85 9.74 -17.56
N TYR A 4 -6.68 11.03 -17.29
CA TYR A 4 -6.32 11.55 -15.98
C TYR A 4 -7.29 11.13 -14.87
N GLN A 5 -8.60 11.25 -15.09
CA GLN A 5 -9.61 10.87 -14.09
C GLN A 5 -9.62 9.36 -13.84
N ALA A 6 -9.39 8.55 -14.87
CA ALA A 6 -9.27 7.10 -14.74
C ALA A 6 -8.05 6.69 -13.90
N VAL A 7 -6.88 7.27 -14.19
CA VAL A 7 -5.66 6.98 -13.41
C VAL A 7 -5.80 7.49 -11.97
N LYS A 8 -6.39 8.67 -11.77
CA LYS A 8 -6.65 9.22 -10.43
C LYS A 8 -7.57 8.32 -9.62
N PHE A 9 -8.65 7.83 -10.23
CA PHE A 9 -9.56 6.90 -9.59
C PHE A 9 -8.85 5.59 -9.21
N LEU A 10 -8.08 5.00 -10.12
CA LEU A 10 -7.31 3.78 -9.83
C LEU A 10 -6.28 3.99 -8.72
N HIS A 11 -5.56 5.12 -8.75
CA HIS A 11 -4.58 5.46 -7.72
C HIS A 11 -5.23 5.53 -6.32
N VAL A 12 -6.32 6.29 -6.19
CA VAL A 12 -7.06 6.38 -4.91
C VAL A 12 -7.60 5.01 -4.49
N LEU A 13 -8.15 4.24 -5.42
CA LEU A 13 -8.70 2.93 -5.14
C LEU A 13 -7.64 1.95 -4.62
N THR A 14 -6.43 1.96 -5.21
CA THR A 14 -5.31 1.12 -4.74
C THR A 14 -4.89 1.46 -3.30
N VAL A 15 -4.84 2.76 -2.96
CA VAL A 15 -4.50 3.22 -1.61
C VAL A 15 -5.57 2.81 -0.61
N VAL A 16 -6.86 2.89 -0.97
CA VAL A 16 -7.96 2.45 -0.11
C VAL A 16 -7.88 0.94 0.15
N PHE A 17 -7.66 0.13 -0.89
CA PHE A 17 -7.55 -1.33 -0.72
C PHE A 17 -6.30 -1.77 0.02
N MET A 18 -5.24 -0.95 0.02
CA MET A 18 -4.02 -1.20 0.80
C MET A 18 -4.28 -1.11 2.32
N ALA A 19 -5.34 -0.43 2.77
CA ALA A 19 -5.66 -0.35 4.19
C ALA A 19 -5.96 -1.73 4.81
N ALA A 20 -6.70 -2.59 4.12
CA ALA A 20 -7.07 -3.92 4.62
C ALA A 20 -5.86 -4.83 4.94
N PRO A 21 -4.90 -5.08 4.01
CA PRO A 21 -3.73 -5.86 4.33
C PRO A 21 -2.81 -5.16 5.35
N LEU A 22 -2.77 -3.82 5.39
CA LEU A 22 -2.02 -3.08 6.41
C LEU A 22 -2.58 -3.34 7.82
N TYR A 23 -3.89 -3.19 8.03
CA TYR A 23 -4.50 -3.45 9.33
C TYR A 23 -4.31 -4.89 9.78
N ASN A 24 -4.40 -5.85 8.84
CA ASN A 24 -4.13 -7.25 9.11
C ASN A 24 -2.70 -7.47 9.66
N LEU A 25 -1.69 -6.84 9.04
CA LEU A 25 -0.30 -6.95 9.51
C LEU A 25 -0.10 -6.29 10.88
N VAL A 26 -0.73 -5.14 11.14
CA VAL A 26 -0.70 -4.49 12.45
C VAL A 26 -1.27 -5.40 13.53
N VAL A 27 -2.43 -6.02 13.29
CA VAL A 27 -3.04 -6.97 14.23
C VAL A 27 -2.11 -8.14 14.52
N VAL A 28 -1.41 -8.67 13.51
CA VAL A 28 -0.45 -9.76 13.74
C VAL A 28 0.79 -9.30 14.50
N ASN A 29 1.20 -8.04 14.35
CA ASN A 29 2.33 -7.49 15.10
C ASN A 29 2.03 -7.43 16.60
N GLU A 30 0.78 -7.12 16.96
CA GLU A 30 0.32 -7.08 18.36
C GLU A 30 0.13 -8.48 18.98
N ARG A 31 0.34 -9.57 18.22
CA ARG A 31 0.06 -10.95 18.70
C ARG A 31 0.80 -11.31 20.00
N LEU A 32 2.01 -10.78 20.19
CA LEU A 32 2.83 -11.05 21.37
C LEU A 32 2.18 -10.52 22.66
N ARG A 33 1.30 -9.51 22.57
CA ARG A 33 0.60 -8.94 23.72
C ARG A 33 -0.52 -9.84 24.24
N PHE A 34 -1.00 -10.80 23.45
CA PHE A 34 -2.01 -11.77 23.87
C PHE A 34 -1.43 -12.95 24.65
N GLY A 35 -0.10 -13.04 24.79
CA GLY A 35 0.58 -14.15 25.46
C GLY A 35 0.78 -15.36 24.52
N LYS A 36 1.05 -16.53 25.10
CA LYS A 36 1.34 -17.75 24.34
C LYS A 36 0.06 -18.27 23.68
N ALA A 37 -0.08 -18.02 22.39
CA ALA A 37 -1.21 -18.51 21.60
C ALA A 37 -1.09 -20.02 21.34
N PRO A 38 -2.20 -20.74 21.12
CA PRO A 38 -2.17 -22.10 20.61
C PRO A 38 -1.49 -22.17 19.24
N PHE A 39 -0.79 -23.26 18.94
CA PHE A 39 -0.05 -23.43 17.67
C PHE A 39 -0.91 -23.19 16.41
N ALA A 40 -2.19 -23.57 16.44
CA ALA A 40 -3.13 -23.33 15.34
C ALA A 40 -3.33 -21.83 15.05
N VAL A 41 -3.35 -21.00 16.10
CA VAL A 41 -3.53 -19.55 16.02
C VAL A 41 -2.24 -18.89 15.51
N ASP A 42 -1.08 -19.30 16.01
CA ASP A 42 0.21 -18.81 15.51
C ASP A 42 0.40 -19.11 14.02
N ARG A 43 0.06 -20.32 13.58
CA ARG A 43 0.13 -20.70 12.17
C ARG A 43 -0.85 -19.91 11.30
N TYR A 44 -2.04 -19.60 11.83
CA TYR A 44 -2.99 -18.73 11.15
C TYR A 44 -2.41 -17.32 10.94
N PHE A 45 -1.83 -16.73 11.98
CA PHE A 45 -1.19 -15.42 11.92
C PHE A 45 0.02 -15.38 10.97
N GLU A 46 0.84 -16.43 10.94
CA GLU A 46 1.97 -16.54 10.03
C GLU A 46 1.53 -16.59 8.56
N ASN A 47 0.48 -17.37 8.26
CA ASN A 47 -0.12 -17.40 6.93
C ASN A 47 -0.72 -16.04 6.54
N LEU A 48 -1.31 -15.34 7.51
CA LEU A 48 -1.87 -14.00 7.32
C LEU A 48 -0.79 -12.99 6.95
N ILE A 49 0.39 -13.04 7.61
CA ILE A 49 1.56 -12.24 7.23
C ILE A 49 2.00 -12.57 5.80
N LYS A 50 2.23 -13.86 5.51
CA LYS A 50 2.75 -14.30 4.22
C LYS A 50 1.88 -13.87 3.04
N SER A 51 0.56 -13.99 3.19
CA SER A 51 -0.40 -13.61 2.14
C SER A 51 -0.55 -12.08 2.01
N ASN A 52 -0.66 -11.36 3.14
CA ASN A 52 -0.90 -9.91 3.09
C ASN A 52 0.36 -9.10 2.75
N ALA A 53 1.56 -9.56 3.11
CA ALA A 53 2.80 -8.90 2.73
C ALA A 53 2.94 -8.80 1.21
N LEU A 54 2.66 -9.90 0.49
CA LEU A 54 2.71 -9.92 -0.97
C LEU A 54 1.69 -8.96 -1.59
N ARG A 55 0.46 -8.92 -1.05
CA ARG A 55 -0.58 -7.98 -1.49
C ARG A 55 -0.18 -6.53 -1.26
N CYS A 56 0.41 -6.21 -0.10
CA CYS A 56 0.92 -4.87 0.18
C CYS A 56 1.97 -4.43 -0.85
N PHE A 57 2.92 -5.30 -1.20
CA PHE A 57 3.93 -4.97 -2.23
C PHE A 57 3.30 -4.70 -3.59
N VAL A 58 2.30 -5.50 -3.99
CA VAL A 58 1.58 -5.27 -5.25
C VAL A 58 0.85 -3.93 -5.21
N PHE A 59 0.12 -3.62 -4.13
CA PHE A 59 -0.57 -2.34 -4.01
C PHE A 59 0.39 -1.15 -3.98
N GLN A 60 1.51 -1.27 -3.27
CA GLN A 60 2.54 -0.23 -3.21
C GLN A 60 3.17 0.02 -4.58
N ALA A 61 3.48 -1.04 -5.34
CA ALA A 61 3.96 -0.92 -6.71
C ALA A 61 2.91 -0.27 -7.63
N THR A 62 1.63 -0.67 -7.52
CA THR A 62 0.56 -0.06 -8.33
C THR A 62 0.35 1.41 -7.98
N ALA A 63 0.43 1.79 -6.70
CA ALA A 63 0.33 3.18 -6.26
C ALA A 63 1.52 4.00 -6.79
N LEU A 64 2.73 3.45 -6.77
CA LEU A 64 3.92 4.11 -7.34
C LEU A 64 3.77 4.36 -8.84
N VAL A 65 3.39 3.32 -9.61
CA VAL A 65 3.22 3.43 -11.06
C VAL A 65 2.13 4.43 -11.42
N THR A 66 0.97 4.36 -10.75
CA THR A 66 -0.15 5.28 -11.01
C THR A 66 0.17 6.71 -10.55
N GLY A 67 0.95 6.89 -9.48
CA GLY A 67 1.42 8.20 -9.03
C GLY A 67 2.36 8.86 -10.03
N ILE A 68 3.36 8.12 -10.55
CA ILE A 68 4.25 8.60 -11.62
C ILE A 68 3.45 8.96 -12.87
N LEU A 69 2.50 8.11 -13.27
CA LEU A 69 1.66 8.35 -14.44
C LEU A 69 0.80 9.63 -14.28
N LEU A 70 0.31 9.92 -13.08
CA LEU A 70 -0.42 11.17 -12.80
C LEU A 70 0.46 12.41 -12.99
N ILE A 71 1.72 12.37 -12.54
CA ILE A 71 2.67 13.48 -12.71
C ILE A 71 2.91 13.74 -14.20
N LEU A 72 3.14 12.67 -14.98
CA LEU A 72 3.36 12.75 -16.42
C LEU A 72 2.13 13.31 -17.15
N LEU A 73 0.93 12.84 -16.81
CA LEU A 73 -0.32 13.32 -17.41
C LEU A 73 -0.64 14.77 -17.05
N LEU A 74 -0.12 15.28 -15.92
CA LEU A 74 -0.26 16.67 -15.51
C LEU A 74 0.77 17.59 -16.20
N GLY A 75 1.71 17.04 -16.99
CA GLY A 75 2.78 17.78 -17.65
C GLY A 75 3.86 18.31 -16.69
N GLN A 76 3.92 17.78 -15.47
CA GLN A 76 4.89 18.19 -14.46
C GLN A 76 6.22 17.46 -14.66
N PRO A 77 7.37 18.11 -14.45
CA PRO A 77 8.65 17.44 -14.53
C PRO A 77 8.83 16.47 -13.35
N LEU A 78 9.46 15.32 -13.60
CA LEU A 78 9.77 14.31 -12.56
C LEU A 78 10.66 14.86 -11.43
N SER A 79 11.36 15.98 -11.66
CA SER A 79 12.09 16.69 -10.61
C SER A 79 11.21 17.14 -9.44
N VAL A 80 9.89 17.28 -9.66
CA VAL A 80 8.88 17.61 -8.64
C VAL A 80 8.85 16.56 -7.51
N LEU A 81 9.17 15.30 -7.80
CA LEU A 81 9.28 14.23 -6.79
C LEU A 81 10.40 14.51 -5.78
N PHE A 82 11.49 15.15 -6.22
CA PHE A 82 12.67 15.41 -5.40
C PHE A 82 12.70 16.82 -4.80
N THR A 83 12.03 17.78 -5.44
CA THR A 83 11.95 19.16 -4.95
C THR A 83 10.82 19.37 -3.94
N ASN A 84 9.79 18.52 -3.94
CA ASN A 84 8.73 18.56 -2.94
C ASN A 84 9.00 17.55 -1.83
N GLY A 85 9.37 18.04 -0.64
CA GLY A 85 9.54 17.21 0.55
C GLY A 85 8.30 16.39 0.91
N ILE A 86 7.10 16.86 0.55
CA ILE A 86 5.83 16.14 0.77
C ILE A 86 5.69 14.92 -0.15
N LEU A 87 6.17 15.00 -1.39
CA LEU A 87 6.15 13.88 -2.34
C LEU A 87 7.33 12.94 -2.16
N LEU A 88 8.46 13.46 -1.65
CA LEU A 88 9.64 12.66 -1.36
C LEU A 88 9.49 11.80 -0.09
N ALA A 89 8.77 12.31 0.92
CA ALA A 89 8.58 11.62 2.19
C ALA A 89 7.43 10.59 2.19
N LYS A 90 6.73 10.42 1.07
CA LYS A 90 5.45 9.70 0.99
C LYS A 90 5.53 8.56 -0.02
#